data_AF-A0A2G9Z547-F1
#
_entry.id   AF-A0A2G9Z547-F1
#
_cell.length_a   1.000
_cell.length_b   1.000
_cell.length_c   1.000
_cell.angle_alpha   90.00
_cell.angle_beta   90.00
_cell.angle_gamma   90.00
#
_symmetry.space_group_name_H-M   'P 1'
#
loop_
_entity.id
_entity.type
_entity.pdbx_description
1 polymer ?
#
loop_
_entity_poly.entity_id
_entity_poly.type
_entity_poly.pdbx_seq_one_letter_code
_entity_poly.pdbx_strand_id
1 'polypeptide(L)'
;MTTNKMANQKNVGTFKDLFDVILNGNKENSRKCAREVRKFLYSSNSDGKFDEIALITEHAPEEYFKIKEDWRGENFVIAVSVLYYLHGRENPPNFLFPWLLHLLQHKNGNIRHSAVRMLENELGPLTVHLRCPEYKQSKIKSKQSDFILFNLYIALNNLLADLWEPRYKKYTYVASLTACPYKSIQMVMGKLEYDCGEECIKQFKKGLF
;
A
#
# COMPACT_ATOMS: atom_id res chain seq x y z
N MET A 1 16.19 -27.35 -39.81
CA MET A 1 14.80 -26.89 -39.61
C MET A 1 14.33 -27.42 -38.27
N THR A 2 14.30 -26.57 -37.24
CA THR A 2 13.75 -26.95 -35.93
C THR A 2 13.07 -25.71 -35.35
N THR A 3 11.81 -25.52 -35.75
CA THR A 3 10.91 -24.50 -35.25
C THR A 3 10.44 -24.90 -33.86
N ASN A 4 11.11 -24.39 -32.82
CA ASN A 4 10.56 -24.44 -31.48
C ASN A 4 9.48 -23.36 -31.35
N LYS A 5 8.23 -23.83 -31.32
CA LYS A 5 7.01 -23.05 -31.04
C LYS A 5 7.23 -22.15 -29.82
N MET A 6 7.31 -20.85 -30.06
CA MET A 6 7.03 -19.85 -29.03
C MET A 6 5.59 -20.09 -28.56
N ALA A 7 5.45 -20.48 -27.29
CA ALA A 7 4.17 -20.55 -26.63
C ALA A 7 3.48 -19.17 -26.73
N ASN A 8 2.25 -19.19 -27.26
CA ASN A 8 1.31 -18.07 -27.34
C ASN A 8 1.45 -17.10 -26.18
N GLN A 9 2.10 -15.96 -26.44
CA GLN A 9 1.98 -14.79 -25.60
C GLN A 9 0.60 -14.19 -25.92
N LYS A 10 -0.40 -14.55 -25.11
CA LYS A 10 -1.73 -13.92 -25.12
C LYS A 10 -1.48 -12.41 -25.10
N ASN A 11 -1.97 -11.67 -26.10
CA ASN A 11 -1.88 -10.21 -26.11
C ASN A 11 -2.44 -9.70 -24.79
N VAL A 12 -1.56 -9.17 -23.94
CA VAL A 12 -1.95 -8.60 -22.65
C VAL A 12 -2.45 -7.20 -22.94
N GLY A 13 -3.77 -7.06 -23.13
CA GLY A 13 -4.39 -5.81 -23.58
C GLY A 13 -4.89 -4.94 -22.43
N THR A 14 -5.00 -5.48 -21.22
CA THR A 14 -5.68 -4.85 -20.07
C THR A 14 -4.97 -5.14 -18.73
N PHE A 15 -5.30 -4.41 -17.66
CA PHE A 15 -4.78 -4.74 -16.33
C PHE A 15 -5.31 -6.08 -15.83
N LYS A 16 -6.55 -6.43 -16.15
CA LYS A 16 -7.18 -7.71 -15.84
C LYS A 16 -6.41 -8.87 -16.47
N ASP A 17 -5.94 -8.74 -17.71
CA ASP A 17 -5.09 -9.76 -18.34
C ASP A 17 -3.76 -9.93 -17.58
N LEU A 18 -3.14 -8.84 -17.14
CA LEU A 18 -1.91 -8.90 -16.33
C LEU A 18 -2.19 -9.61 -15.00
N PHE A 19 -3.26 -9.25 -14.31
CA PHE A 19 -3.62 -9.81 -13.01
C PHE A 19 -4.06 -11.27 -13.11
N ASP A 20 -4.75 -11.68 -14.17
CA ASP A 20 -5.04 -13.08 -14.46
C ASP A 20 -3.76 -13.91 -14.57
N VAL A 21 -2.76 -13.42 -15.32
CA VAL A 21 -1.45 -14.11 -15.42
C VAL A 21 -0.70 -14.09 -14.09
N ILE A 22 -0.79 -13.01 -13.30
CA ILE A 22 -0.17 -12.94 -11.97
C ILE A 22 -0.78 -14.00 -11.05
N LEU A 23 -2.10 -14.17 -11.07
CA LEU A 23 -2.86 -15.05 -10.19
C LEU A 23 -2.85 -16.52 -10.62
N ASN A 24 -2.80 -16.79 -11.93
CA ASN A 24 -2.98 -18.16 -12.46
C ASN A 24 -1.76 -18.69 -13.24
N GLY A 25 -0.81 -17.81 -13.58
CA GLY A 25 0.38 -18.18 -14.33
C GLY A 25 1.43 -18.93 -13.50
N ASN A 26 2.39 -19.53 -14.19
CA ASN A 26 3.58 -20.06 -13.54
C ASN A 26 4.42 -18.93 -12.89
N LYS A 27 5.37 -19.32 -12.03
CA LYS A 27 6.21 -18.39 -11.27
C LYS A 27 6.89 -17.32 -12.12
N GLU A 28 7.42 -17.70 -13.28
CA GLU A 28 8.15 -16.78 -14.15
C GLU A 28 7.22 -15.78 -14.83
N ASN A 29 6.09 -16.26 -15.36
CA ASN A 29 5.11 -15.41 -16.02
C ASN A 29 4.45 -14.46 -15.03
N SER A 30 4.08 -14.94 -13.84
CA SER A 30 3.54 -14.10 -12.77
C SER A 30 4.52 -12.99 -12.37
N ARG A 31 5.81 -13.32 -12.20
CA ARG A 31 6.85 -12.34 -11.88
C ARG A 31 7.03 -11.31 -13.00
N LYS A 32 7.05 -11.75 -14.26
CA LYS A 32 7.15 -10.86 -15.42
C LYS A 32 5.96 -9.92 -15.48
N CYS A 33 4.74 -10.44 -15.42
CA CYS A 33 3.52 -9.63 -15.47
C CYS A 33 3.45 -8.61 -14.32
N ALA A 34 3.81 -8.99 -13.09
CA ALA A 34 3.86 -8.06 -11.95
C ALA A 34 4.81 -6.86 -12.18
N ARG A 35 5.92 -7.08 -12.89
CA ARG A 35 6.86 -6.01 -13.27
C ARG A 35 6.36 -5.17 -14.44
N GLU A 36 5.63 -5.79 -15.36
CA GLU A 36 5.06 -5.11 -16.53
C GLU A 36 3.88 -4.19 -16.17
N VAL A 37 3.19 -4.40 -15.04
CA VAL A 37 2.09 -3.51 -14.58
C VAL A 37 2.49 -2.04 -14.58
N ARG A 38 3.71 -1.71 -14.10
CA ARG A 38 4.19 -0.33 -14.11
C ARG A 38 4.40 0.22 -15.52
N LYS A 39 4.97 -0.59 -16.41
CA LYS A 39 5.21 -0.17 -17.81
C LYS A 39 3.88 0.04 -18.52
N PHE A 40 2.94 -0.90 -18.36
CA PHE A 40 1.61 -0.83 -18.93
C PHE A 40 0.86 0.42 -18.48
N LEU A 41 0.95 0.76 -17.19
CA LEU A 41 0.33 1.95 -16.62
C LEU A 41 0.78 3.25 -17.32
N TYR A 42 2.08 3.39 -17.60
CA TYR A 42 2.61 4.59 -18.25
C TYR A 42 2.44 4.59 -19.78
N SER A 43 2.30 3.44 -20.43
CA SER A 43 2.08 3.36 -21.88
C SER A 43 0.61 3.45 -22.30
N SER A 44 -0.32 3.23 -21.37
CA SER A 44 -1.77 3.25 -21.65
C SER A 44 -2.36 4.67 -21.66
N ASN A 45 -2.76 5.14 -22.86
CA ASN A 45 -3.45 6.43 -23.08
C ASN A 45 -4.99 6.34 -22.99
N SER A 46 -5.56 5.32 -22.34
CA SER A 46 -7.02 5.09 -22.33
C SER A 46 -7.72 5.65 -21.10
N ASP A 47 -8.91 6.23 -21.31
CA ASP A 47 -9.79 6.80 -20.28
C ASP A 47 -10.50 5.74 -19.41
N GLY A 48 -10.60 4.48 -19.85
CA GLY A 48 -11.27 3.38 -19.13
C GLY A 48 -10.41 2.60 -18.11
N LYS A 49 -9.15 3.02 -17.89
CA LYS A 49 -8.22 2.31 -17.00
C LYS A 49 -8.52 2.48 -15.51
N PHE A 50 -9.20 3.56 -15.13
CA PHE A 50 -9.44 3.89 -13.73
C PHE A 50 -10.45 2.96 -13.07
N ASP A 51 -11.53 2.61 -13.77
CA ASP A 51 -12.55 1.68 -13.27
C ASP A 51 -11.95 0.28 -13.04
N GLU A 52 -11.12 -0.17 -13.98
CA GLU A 52 -10.42 -1.45 -13.86
C GLU A 52 -9.44 -1.45 -12.67
N ILE A 53 -8.67 -0.38 -12.50
CA ILE A 53 -7.76 -0.21 -11.36
C ILE A 53 -8.53 -0.17 -10.04
N ALA A 54 -9.65 0.54 -9.98
CA ALA A 54 -10.50 0.64 -8.80
C ALA A 54 -11.02 -0.75 -8.41
N LEU A 55 -11.58 -1.50 -9.35
CA LEU A 55 -12.05 -2.86 -9.12
C LEU A 55 -10.95 -3.81 -8.62
N ILE A 56 -9.76 -3.77 -9.24
CA ILE A 56 -8.61 -4.58 -8.81
C ILE A 56 -8.20 -4.23 -7.38
N THR A 57 -8.15 -2.93 -7.05
CA THR A 57 -7.68 -2.47 -5.74
C THR A 57 -8.71 -2.76 -4.65
N GLU A 58 -10.00 -2.61 -4.96
CA GLU A 58 -11.10 -2.87 -4.04
C GLU A 58 -11.16 -4.34 -3.61
N HIS A 59 -10.99 -5.27 -4.55
CA HIS A 59 -11.05 -6.71 -4.29
C HIS A 59 -9.68 -7.32 -3.93
N ALA A 60 -8.65 -6.49 -3.79
CA ALA A 60 -7.28 -6.96 -3.55
C ALA A 60 -7.14 -7.75 -2.24
N PRO A 61 -7.77 -7.35 -1.11
CA PRO A 61 -7.71 -8.14 0.11
C PRO A 61 -8.28 -9.55 -0.07
N GLU A 62 -9.47 -9.67 -0.65
CA GLU A 62 -10.16 -10.96 -0.84
C GLU A 62 -9.36 -11.88 -1.76
N GLU A 63 -8.80 -11.34 -2.84
CA GLU A 63 -7.93 -12.10 -3.75
C GLU A 63 -6.62 -12.51 -3.07
N TYR A 64 -5.99 -11.62 -2.31
CA TYR A 64 -4.74 -11.93 -1.60
C TYR A 64 -4.89 -13.13 -0.67
N PHE A 65 -5.98 -13.21 0.10
CA PHE A 65 -6.20 -14.33 1.03
C PHE A 65 -6.48 -15.68 0.35
N LYS A 66 -6.83 -15.70 -0.94
CA LYS A 66 -6.98 -16.94 -1.72
C LYS A 66 -5.64 -17.49 -2.22
N ILE A 67 -4.59 -16.67 -2.27
CA ILE A 67 -3.28 -17.06 -2.79
C ILE A 67 -2.56 -17.96 -1.78
N LYS A 68 -2.16 -19.15 -2.22
CA LYS A 68 -1.46 -20.12 -1.37
C LYS A 68 0.06 -19.99 -1.46
N GLU A 69 0.57 -19.56 -2.60
CA GLU A 69 2.00 -19.50 -2.85
C GLU A 69 2.61 -18.15 -2.45
N ASP A 70 3.57 -18.17 -1.52
CA ASP A 70 4.30 -16.98 -1.04
C ASP A 70 4.82 -16.08 -2.18
N TRP A 71 5.40 -16.68 -3.23
CA TRP A 71 5.95 -15.95 -4.38
C TRP A 71 4.87 -15.27 -5.21
N ARG A 72 3.65 -15.85 -5.26
CA ARG A 72 2.54 -15.30 -6.01
C ARG A 72 1.91 -14.15 -5.24
N GLY A 73 1.76 -14.31 -3.92
CA GLY A 73 1.31 -13.25 -3.03
C GLY A 73 2.22 -12.03 -3.10
N GLU A 74 3.54 -12.25 -3.15
CA GLU A 74 4.51 -11.17 -3.35
C GLU A 74 4.29 -10.44 -4.68
N ASN A 75 4.24 -11.17 -5.80
CA ASN A 75 4.03 -10.57 -7.12
C ASN A 75 2.71 -9.79 -7.20
N PHE A 76 1.64 -10.35 -6.63
CA PHE A 76 0.32 -9.73 -6.57
C PHE A 76 0.35 -8.41 -5.79
N VAL A 77 0.87 -8.41 -4.57
CA VAL A 77 0.92 -7.18 -3.73
C VAL A 77 1.81 -6.11 -4.37
N ILE A 78 2.93 -6.49 -4.98
CA ILE A 78 3.78 -5.55 -5.73
C ILE A 78 2.98 -4.90 -6.85
N ALA A 79 2.26 -5.69 -7.65
CA ALA A 79 1.43 -5.20 -8.74
C ALA A 79 0.32 -4.25 -8.26
N VAL A 80 -0.43 -4.63 -7.21
CA VAL A 80 -1.47 -3.76 -6.62
C VAL A 80 -0.86 -2.45 -6.15
N SER A 81 0.30 -2.46 -5.47
CA SER A 81 0.94 -1.25 -4.97
C SER A 81 1.37 -0.25 -6.05
N VAL A 82 1.49 -0.69 -7.31
CA VAL A 82 1.77 0.19 -8.45
C VAL A 82 0.51 0.93 -8.87
N LEU A 83 -0.64 0.27 -8.84
CA LEU A 83 -1.93 0.82 -9.26
C LEU A 83 -2.62 1.60 -8.15
N TYR A 84 -2.29 1.29 -6.89
CA TYR A 84 -2.99 1.77 -5.71
C TYR A 84 -3.23 3.27 -5.72
N TYR A 85 -2.27 4.12 -6.06
CA TYR A 85 -2.47 5.58 -6.01
C TYR A 85 -3.55 6.11 -6.98
N LEU A 86 -4.05 5.27 -7.89
CA LEU A 86 -5.10 5.57 -8.86
C LEU A 86 -6.45 4.93 -8.54
N HIS A 87 -6.57 4.17 -7.45
CA HIS A 87 -7.87 3.66 -7.03
C HIS A 87 -8.79 4.84 -6.71
N GLY A 88 -9.97 4.86 -7.33
CA GLY A 88 -10.88 6.00 -7.32
C GLY A 88 -11.21 6.49 -5.90
N ARG A 89 -11.41 7.81 -5.77
CA ARG A 89 -11.69 8.50 -4.49
C ARG A 89 -13.13 8.35 -3.99
N GLU A 90 -13.90 7.43 -4.56
CA GLU A 90 -15.32 7.24 -4.19
C GLU A 90 -15.47 6.44 -2.89
N ASN A 91 -14.51 5.56 -2.58
CA ASN A 91 -14.46 4.83 -1.32
C ASN A 91 -13.87 5.70 -0.18
N PRO A 92 -14.27 5.46 1.08
CA PRO A 92 -13.68 6.14 2.22
C PRO A 92 -12.18 5.81 2.32
N PRO A 93 -11.32 6.78 2.64
CA PRO A 93 -9.85 6.69 2.52
C PRO A 93 -9.16 5.66 3.43
N ASN A 94 -9.90 4.84 4.17
CA ASN A 94 -9.39 3.88 5.14
C ASN A 94 -9.84 2.43 4.91
N PHE A 95 -10.64 2.15 3.88
CA PHE A 95 -11.25 0.82 3.72
C PHE A 95 -10.23 -0.33 3.61
N LEU A 96 -9.03 -0.05 3.10
CA LEU A 96 -7.94 -1.03 2.98
C LEU A 96 -7.00 -1.07 4.19
N PHE A 97 -7.14 -0.19 5.18
CA PHE A 97 -6.21 -0.13 6.32
C PHE A 97 -6.06 -1.47 7.05
N PRO A 98 -7.12 -2.26 7.32
CA PRO A 98 -6.96 -3.57 7.94
C PRO A 98 -6.04 -4.50 7.14
N TRP A 99 -6.20 -4.53 5.81
CA TRP A 99 -5.34 -5.33 4.94
C TRP A 99 -3.91 -4.78 4.90
N LEU A 100 -3.73 -3.46 4.78
CA LEU A 100 -2.39 -2.85 4.77
C LEU A 100 -1.63 -3.07 6.08
N LEU A 101 -2.32 -2.97 7.22
CA LEU A 101 -1.76 -3.28 8.56
C LEU A 101 -1.38 -4.77 8.68
N HIS A 102 -2.16 -5.67 8.07
CA HIS A 102 -1.80 -7.09 7.96
C HIS A 102 -0.52 -7.26 7.12
N LEU A 103 -0.43 -6.63 5.95
CA LEU A 103 0.74 -6.72 5.07
C LEU A 103 2.02 -6.15 5.70
N LEU A 104 1.93 -5.11 6.54
CA LEU A 104 3.07 -4.57 7.29
C LEU A 104 3.74 -5.58 8.24
N GLN A 105 2.99 -6.57 8.70
CA GLN A 105 3.48 -7.62 9.61
C GLN A 105 4.07 -8.82 8.86
N HIS A 106 3.98 -8.85 7.53
CA HIS A 106 4.37 -10.00 6.72
C HIS A 106 5.88 -10.28 6.78
N LYS A 107 6.29 -11.55 6.75
CA LYS A 107 7.71 -11.97 6.77
C LYS A 107 8.53 -11.45 5.57
N ASN A 108 7.90 -11.37 4.40
CA ASN A 108 8.50 -10.90 3.15
C ASN A 108 8.63 -9.37 3.12
N GLY A 109 9.86 -8.87 2.96
CA GLY A 109 10.15 -7.44 2.94
C GLY A 109 9.54 -6.68 1.75
N ASN A 110 9.36 -7.33 0.59
CA ASN A 110 8.77 -6.67 -0.58
C ASN A 110 7.28 -6.39 -0.36
N ILE A 111 6.56 -7.34 0.25
CA ILE A 111 5.16 -7.15 0.65
C ILE A 111 5.04 -5.98 1.64
N ARG A 112 5.90 -5.95 2.67
CA ARG A 112 5.89 -4.84 3.65
C ARG A 112 6.18 -3.50 2.98
N HIS A 113 7.18 -3.44 2.09
CA HIS A 113 7.53 -2.21 1.40
C HIS A 113 6.39 -1.71 0.49
N SER A 114 5.69 -2.62 -0.19
CA SER A 114 4.48 -2.30 -0.94
C SER A 114 3.38 -1.74 -0.04
N ALA A 115 3.16 -2.32 1.15
CA ALA A 115 2.19 -1.82 2.13
C ALA A 115 2.55 -0.41 2.64
N VAL A 116 3.83 -0.16 2.95
CA VAL A 116 4.33 1.18 3.32
C VAL A 116 3.97 2.18 2.23
N ARG A 117 4.31 1.90 0.97
CA ARG A 117 4.00 2.80 -0.16
C ARG A 117 2.51 3.08 -0.32
N MET A 118 1.66 2.07 -0.14
CA MET A 118 0.20 2.24 -0.23
C MET A 118 -0.33 3.13 0.90
N LEU A 119 0.12 2.92 2.14
CA LEU A 119 -0.24 3.76 3.29
C LEU A 119 0.26 5.20 3.12
N GLU A 120 1.48 5.41 2.62
CA GLU A 120 2.01 6.76 2.34
C GLU A 120 1.15 7.52 1.32
N ASN A 121 0.58 6.84 0.33
CA ASN A 121 -0.34 7.45 -0.63
C ASN A 121 -1.66 7.92 0.00
N GLU A 122 -2.10 7.30 1.10
CA GLU A 122 -3.32 7.68 1.83
C GLU A 122 -3.09 8.86 2.78
N LEU A 123 -1.90 8.93 3.38
CA LEU A 123 -1.56 9.98 4.34
C LEU A 123 -1.60 11.37 3.71
N GLY A 124 -1.17 11.50 2.45
CA GLY A 124 -1.18 12.80 1.75
C GLY A 124 -2.57 13.45 1.70
N PRO A 125 -3.59 12.79 1.12
CA PRO A 125 -4.97 13.27 1.10
C PRO A 125 -5.57 13.44 2.50
N LEU A 126 -5.31 12.51 3.43
CA LEU A 126 -5.86 12.56 4.79
C LEU A 126 -5.34 13.74 5.61
N THR A 127 -4.12 14.21 5.35
CA THR A 127 -3.47 15.28 6.14
C THR A 127 -3.50 16.65 5.46
N VAL A 128 -4.13 16.78 4.30
CA VAL A 128 -4.10 18.03 3.51
C VAL A 128 -4.64 19.23 4.30
N HIS A 129 -5.62 19.03 5.19
CA HIS A 129 -6.19 20.08 6.03
C HIS A 129 -5.31 20.51 7.18
N LEU A 130 -4.41 19.65 7.63
CA LEU A 130 -3.39 19.98 8.62
C LEU A 130 -2.24 20.75 7.97
N ARG A 131 -1.79 20.30 6.79
CA ARG A 131 -0.66 20.89 6.06
C ARG A 131 -1.00 22.20 5.36
N CYS A 132 -2.24 22.35 4.89
CA CYS A 132 -2.73 23.49 4.13
C CYS A 132 -4.09 23.99 4.67
N PRO A 133 -4.14 24.56 5.89
CA PRO A 133 -5.41 24.95 6.54
C PRO A 133 -6.16 26.08 5.82
N GLU A 134 -5.47 26.87 5.00
CA GLU A 134 -6.07 27.96 4.22
C GLU A 134 -6.85 27.48 2.99
N TYR A 135 -6.65 26.23 2.57
CA TYR A 135 -7.28 25.69 1.36
C TYR A 135 -8.75 25.35 1.61
N LYS A 136 -9.71 26.02 0.95
CA LYS A 136 -11.16 25.89 1.23
C LYS A 136 -11.69 24.45 1.27
N GLN A 137 -11.18 23.57 0.41
CA GLN A 137 -11.60 22.15 0.36
C GLN A 137 -11.16 21.34 1.58
N SER A 138 -10.20 21.84 2.36
CA SER A 138 -9.60 21.13 3.47
C SER A 138 -10.46 21.16 4.74
N LYS A 139 -11.22 22.23 4.94
CA LYS A 139 -12.09 22.41 6.13
C LYS A 139 -13.29 21.44 6.17
N ILE A 140 -13.78 20.98 5.01
CA ILE A 140 -15.01 20.18 4.94
C ILE A 140 -14.76 18.71 5.30
N LYS A 141 -13.52 18.21 5.16
CA LYS A 141 -13.16 16.80 5.38
C LYS A 141 -12.42 16.52 6.71
N SER A 142 -12.14 17.55 7.51
CA SER A 142 -11.18 17.44 8.62
C SER A 142 -11.57 16.45 9.70
N LYS A 143 -12.80 16.49 10.25
CA LYS A 143 -13.17 15.62 11.38
C LYS A 143 -13.09 14.12 11.08
N GLN A 144 -13.56 13.71 9.90
CA GLN A 144 -13.48 12.30 9.50
C GLN A 144 -12.02 11.89 9.25
N SER A 145 -11.23 12.75 8.61
CA SER A 145 -9.81 12.51 8.42
C SER A 145 -9.06 12.43 9.75
N ASP A 146 -9.33 13.32 10.71
CA ASP A 146 -8.72 13.34 12.04
C ASP A 146 -9.02 12.04 12.79
N PHE A 147 -10.27 11.58 12.74
CA PHE A 147 -10.66 10.29 13.33
C PHE A 147 -9.92 9.11 12.67
N ILE A 148 -9.79 9.10 11.35
CA ILE A 148 -9.05 8.06 10.61
C ILE A 148 -7.57 8.08 10.98
N LEU A 149 -6.95 9.27 11.01
CA LEU A 149 -5.55 9.45 11.36
C LEU A 149 -5.27 9.04 12.81
N PHE A 150 -6.18 9.35 13.74
CA PHE A 150 -6.07 8.95 15.14
C PHE A 150 -6.14 7.42 15.30
N ASN A 151 -7.10 6.77 14.63
CA ASN A 151 -7.19 5.30 14.66
C ASN A 151 -5.97 4.64 14.03
N LEU A 152 -5.45 5.19 12.93
CA LEU A 152 -4.20 4.72 12.33
C LEU A 152 -3.02 4.89 13.30
N TYR A 153 -2.93 6.04 13.97
CA TYR A 153 -1.91 6.29 14.99
C TYR A 153 -1.97 5.24 16.12
N ILE A 154 -3.15 4.95 16.66
CA ILE A 154 -3.33 3.91 17.68
C ILE A 154 -2.90 2.55 17.15
N ALA A 155 -3.37 2.16 15.97
CA ALA A 155 -3.07 0.85 15.38
C ALA A 155 -1.56 0.67 15.17
N LEU A 156 -0.87 1.68 14.64
CA LEU A 156 0.58 1.64 14.45
C LEU A 156 1.32 1.58 15.79
N ASN A 157 0.92 2.34 16.81
CA ASN A 157 1.55 2.28 18.13
C ASN A 157 1.40 0.91 18.78
N ASN A 158 0.22 0.30 18.70
CA ASN A 158 0.00 -1.06 19.21
C ASN A 158 0.94 -2.05 18.51
N LEU A 159 1.01 -2.01 17.18
CA LEU A 159 1.93 -2.87 16.42
C LEU A 159 3.41 -2.62 16.78
N LEU A 160 3.80 -1.36 17.02
CA LEU A 160 5.17 -1.03 17.45
C LEU A 160 5.47 -1.56 18.85
N ALA A 161 4.51 -1.49 19.77
CA ALA A 161 4.65 -2.03 21.11
C ALA A 161 4.80 -3.56 21.06
N ASP A 162 3.96 -4.24 20.28
CA ASP A 162 3.97 -5.70 20.13
C ASP A 162 5.25 -6.23 19.48
N LEU A 163 5.80 -5.49 18.52
CA LEU A 163 7.00 -5.87 17.78
C LEU A 163 8.30 -5.32 18.37
N TRP A 164 8.22 -4.59 19.49
CA TRP A 164 9.40 -4.02 20.12
C TRP A 164 10.30 -5.12 20.69
N GLU A 165 11.60 -5.00 20.42
CA GLU A 165 12.61 -5.88 20.99
C GLU A 165 13.78 -5.06 21.53
N PRO A 166 14.40 -5.45 22.67
CA PRO A 166 15.53 -4.73 23.25
C PRO A 166 16.71 -4.52 22.28
N ARG A 167 16.89 -5.42 21.31
CA ARG A 167 17.94 -5.31 20.28
C ARG A 167 17.80 -4.07 19.40
N TYR A 168 16.63 -3.44 19.35
CA TYR A 168 16.41 -2.22 18.57
C TYR A 168 16.93 -0.96 19.26
N LYS A 169 17.17 -0.99 20.59
CA LYS A 169 17.66 0.17 21.38
C LYS A 169 18.99 0.76 20.88
N LYS A 170 19.82 -0.05 20.22
CA LYS A 170 21.12 0.40 19.71
C LYS A 170 21.04 1.25 18.44
N TYR A 171 19.88 1.29 17.79
CA TYR A 171 19.69 2.05 16.55
C TYR A 171 19.08 3.42 16.85
N THR A 172 19.82 4.48 16.54
CA THR A 172 19.35 5.86 16.69
C THR A 172 18.32 6.25 15.63
N TYR A 173 18.48 5.73 14.40
CA TYR A 173 17.66 6.09 13.26
C TYR A 173 16.90 4.88 12.72
N VAL A 174 15.62 5.08 12.35
CA VAL A 174 14.80 4.05 11.69
C VAL A 174 15.49 3.50 10.44
N ALA A 175 16.17 4.36 9.68
CA ALA A 175 16.93 3.97 8.49
C ALA A 175 18.00 2.91 8.80
N SER A 176 18.58 2.92 10.00
CA SER A 176 19.64 2.00 10.44
C SER A 176 19.11 0.63 10.90
N LEU A 177 17.81 0.49 11.15
CA LEU A 177 17.22 -0.80 11.50
C LEU A 177 17.40 -1.81 10.36
N THR A 178 17.58 -3.08 10.71
CA THR A 178 17.50 -4.18 9.73
C THR A 178 16.09 -4.27 9.15
N ALA A 179 15.95 -4.80 7.94
CA ALA A 179 14.63 -4.96 7.33
C ALA A 179 13.76 -5.96 8.12
N CYS A 180 12.76 -5.43 8.84
CA CYS A 180 11.82 -6.21 9.65
C CYS A 180 10.45 -5.50 9.71
N PRO A 181 9.39 -6.17 10.21
CA PRO A 181 8.10 -5.54 10.45
C PRO A 181 8.17 -4.25 11.27
N TYR A 182 8.92 -4.26 12.37
CA TYR A 182 9.11 -3.09 13.24
C TYR A 182 9.62 -1.87 12.46
N LYS A 183 10.63 -2.04 11.60
CA LYS A 183 11.14 -0.96 10.73
C LYS A 183 10.07 -0.45 9.77
N SER A 184 9.32 -1.33 9.12
CA SER A 184 8.29 -0.95 8.16
C SER A 184 7.17 -0.13 8.82
N ILE A 185 6.74 -0.51 10.02
CA ILE A 185 5.74 0.23 10.78
C ILE A 185 6.29 1.58 11.25
N GLN A 186 7.55 1.63 11.70
CA GLN A 186 8.24 2.88 12.03
C GLN A 186 8.30 3.86 10.85
N MET A 187 8.47 3.35 9.62
CA MET A 187 8.45 4.21 8.42
C MET A 187 7.08 4.88 8.21
N VAL A 188 5.99 4.11 8.34
CA VAL A 188 4.63 4.66 8.24
C VAL A 188 4.34 5.63 9.37
N MET A 189 4.72 5.29 10.61
CA MET A 189 4.58 6.19 11.77
C MET A 189 5.33 7.50 11.54
N GLY A 190 6.58 7.45 11.09
CA GLY A 190 7.36 8.65 10.82
C GLY A 190 6.73 9.53 9.73
N LYS A 191 6.14 8.93 8.69
CA LYS A 191 5.40 9.67 7.66
C LYS A 191 4.13 10.32 8.23
N LEU A 192 3.37 9.59 9.04
CA LEU A 192 2.17 10.09 9.72
C LEU A 192 2.52 11.28 10.63
N GLU A 193 3.55 11.16 11.45
CA GLU A 193 4.01 12.22 12.35
C GLU A 193 4.46 13.47 11.58
N TYR A 194 5.21 13.27 10.48
CA TYR A 194 5.64 14.36 9.61
C TYR A 194 4.46 15.07 8.94
N ASP A 195 3.52 14.32 8.36
CA ASP A 195 2.40 14.91 7.63
C ASP A 195 1.34 15.54 8.54
N CYS A 196 1.11 15.00 9.74
CA CYS A 196 0.19 15.58 10.73
C CYS A 196 0.77 16.80 11.45
N GLY A 197 2.09 16.83 11.64
CA GLY A 197 2.78 17.87 12.41
C GLY A 197 2.67 17.68 13.92
N GLU A 198 3.57 18.36 14.66
CA GLU A 198 3.75 18.13 16.10
C GLU A 198 2.48 18.36 16.94
N GLU A 199 1.68 19.37 16.60
CA GLU A 199 0.52 19.74 17.41
C GLU A 199 -0.59 18.68 17.31
N CYS A 200 -0.85 18.17 16.11
CA CYS A 200 -1.80 17.08 15.90
C CYS A 200 -1.34 15.81 16.65
N ILE A 201 -0.05 15.46 16.56
CA ILE A 201 0.50 14.31 17.29
C ILE A 201 0.43 14.49 18.81
N LYS A 202 0.62 15.71 19.34
CA LYS A 202 0.41 16.00 20.77
C LYS A 202 -1.04 15.76 21.19
N GLN A 203 -2.01 16.10 20.35
CA GLN A 203 -3.43 15.86 20.62
C GLN A 203 -3.75 14.36 20.59
N PHE A 204 -3.19 13.59 19.64
CA PHE A 204 -3.31 12.12 19.62
C PHE A 204 -2.76 11.49 20.91
N LYS A 205 -1.58 11.92 21.37
CA LYS A 205 -0.98 11.40 22.62
C LYS A 205 -1.80 11.68 23.87
N LYS A 206 -2.59 12.76 23.87
CA LYS A 206 -3.48 13.12 24.98
C LYS A 206 -4.85 12.44 24.90
N GLY A 207 -5.14 11.71 23.82
CA GLY A 207 -6.46 11.12 23.56
C GLY A 207 -7.56 12.18 23.34
N LEU A 208 -7.20 13.36 22.85
CA LEU A 208 -8.11 14.49 22.66
C LEU A 208 -8.63 14.52 21.22
N PHE A 209 -9.47 13.55 20.82
CA PHE A 209 -10.21 13.53 19.56
C PHE A 209 -11.53 12.76 19.68
#